data_AF-A0A7C1P7S1-F1
#
_entry.id   AF-A0A7C1P7S1-F1
#
_cell.length_a   1.000
_cell.length_b   1.000
_cell.length_c   1.000
_cell.angle_alpha   90.00
_cell.angle_beta   90.00
_cell.angle_gamma   90.00
#
_symmetry.space_group_name_H-M   'P 1'
#
loop_
_entity.id
_entity.type
_entity.pdbx_description
1 polymer ?
#
loop_
_entity_poly.entity_id
_entity_poly.type
_entity_poly.pdbx_seq_one_letter_code
_entity_poly.pdbx_strand_id
1 'polypeptide(L)'
;MDHELKARGRCSMVDRELGARIVSMLEMARRAIELQDYNAARTFFRQIIALDDACGAAWYGLGLIALWRGDLEEAYECLSEFVTLTEDKDLAAEIESILYYLERFCAGEAPGGLESLFAGLKRFQTHYLIDRLVKVGEG
;
A
#
# COMPACT_ATOMS: atom_id res chain seq x y z
N MET A 1 -18.74 24.33 6.40
CA MET A 1 -18.08 23.32 7.26
C MET A 1 -18.65 22.00 6.80
N ASP A 2 -18.16 21.61 5.63
CA ASP A 2 -18.82 20.67 4.73
C ASP A 2 -18.19 19.30 4.99
N HIS A 3 -18.75 18.61 5.99
CA HIS A 3 -18.62 17.16 6.08
C HIS A 3 -19.48 16.57 4.95
N GLU A 4 -18.91 16.61 3.75
CA GLU A 4 -19.49 15.99 2.57
C GLU A 4 -19.49 14.48 2.82
N LEU A 5 -20.70 13.95 3.00
CA LEU A 5 -21.01 12.54 3.13
C LEU A 5 -20.19 11.73 2.13
N LYS A 6 -19.26 10.89 2.64
CA LYS A 6 -18.81 9.68 1.94
C LYS A 6 -20.06 8.91 1.53
N ALA A 7 -20.46 9.07 0.28
CA ALA A 7 -21.63 8.45 -0.31
C ALA A 7 -21.40 6.93 -0.45
N ARG A 8 -21.49 6.23 0.69
CA ARG A 8 -21.81 4.80 0.74
C ARG A 8 -23.21 4.63 0.14
N GLY A 9 -23.29 4.17 -1.10
CA GLY A 9 -24.54 3.70 -1.67
C GLY A 9 -24.75 4.04 -3.14
N ARG A 10 -24.14 3.27 -4.05
CA ARG A 10 -24.64 3.09 -5.43
C ARG A 10 -24.41 1.65 -5.96
N CYS A 11 -25.22 0.73 -5.43
CA CYS A 11 -25.91 -0.33 -6.18
C CYS A 11 -25.08 -1.25 -7.11
N SER A 12 -24.54 -2.34 -6.55
CA SER A 12 -24.51 -3.77 -6.93
C SER A 12 -24.08 -4.25 -8.33
N MET A 13 -23.98 -3.40 -9.34
CA MET A 13 -23.42 -3.75 -10.66
C MET A 13 -22.21 -2.88 -11.01
N VAL A 14 -22.27 -1.59 -10.67
CA VAL A 14 -21.14 -0.66 -10.80
C VAL A 14 -20.05 -1.00 -9.79
N ASP A 15 -20.41 -1.37 -8.56
CA ASP A 15 -19.46 -1.86 -7.55
C ASP A 15 -18.71 -3.12 -8.03
N ARG A 16 -19.39 -3.97 -8.82
CA ARG A 16 -18.79 -5.21 -9.36
C ARG A 16 -17.82 -4.96 -10.50
N GLU A 17 -18.17 -4.08 -11.42
CA GLU A 17 -17.30 -3.72 -12.54
C GLU A 17 -16.12 -2.84 -12.10
N LEU A 18 -16.34 -1.97 -11.12
CA LEU A 18 -15.27 -1.23 -10.45
C LEU A 18 -14.33 -2.17 -9.68
N GLY A 19 -14.87 -3.14 -8.94
CA GLY A 19 -14.09 -4.18 -8.28
C GLY A 19 -13.24 -5.01 -9.26
N ALA A 20 -13.83 -5.50 -10.35
CA ALA A 20 -13.10 -6.24 -11.38
C ALA A 20 -11.99 -5.39 -12.04
N ARG A 21 -12.26 -4.09 -12.24
CA ARG A 21 -11.26 -3.15 -12.75
C ARG A 21 -10.12 -2.94 -11.75
N ILE A 22 -10.41 -2.76 -10.46
CA ILE A 22 -9.39 -2.61 -9.41
C ILE A 22 -8.53 -3.86 -9.33
N VAL A 23 -9.13 -5.06 -9.35
CA VAL A 23 -8.41 -6.33 -9.37
C VAL A 23 -7.47 -6.41 -10.57
N SER A 24 -7.96 -6.09 -11.77
CA SER A 24 -7.10 -6.07 -12.97
C SER A 24 -5.94 -5.06 -12.86
N MET A 25 -6.19 -3.88 -12.28
CA MET A 25 -5.15 -2.87 -12.06
C MET A 25 -4.12 -3.33 -11.02
N LEU A 26 -4.54 -4.05 -9.98
CA LEU A 26 -3.64 -4.66 -8.99
C LEU A 26 -2.76 -5.73 -9.65
N GLU A 27 -3.29 -6.54 -10.57
CA GLU A 27 -2.50 -7.50 -11.35
C GLU A 27 -1.48 -6.80 -12.27
N MET A 28 -1.86 -5.69 -12.90
CA MET A 28 -0.94 -4.88 -13.71
C MET A 28 0.17 -4.27 -12.85
N ALA A 29 -0.17 -3.74 -11.67
CA ALA A 29 0.79 -3.20 -10.71
C ALA A 29 1.76 -4.30 -10.24
N ARG A 30 1.24 -5.50 -9.94
CA ARG A 30 2.03 -6.68 -9.56
C ARG A 30 3.03 -7.06 -10.66
N ARG A 31 2.57 -7.16 -11.91
CA ARG A 31 3.47 -7.45 -13.06
C ARG A 31 4.53 -6.36 -13.23
N ALA A 32 4.16 -5.10 -13.07
CA ALA A 32 5.12 -4.00 -13.12
C ALA A 32 6.20 -4.13 -12.02
N ILE A 33 5.83 -4.52 -10.80
CA ILE A 33 6.79 -4.83 -9.73
C ILE A 33 7.70 -6.00 -10.10
N GLU A 34 7.16 -7.08 -10.67
CA GLU A 34 7.96 -8.24 -11.12
C GLU A 34 8.99 -7.85 -12.20
N LEU A 35 8.62 -6.91 -13.07
CA LEU A 35 9.48 -6.33 -14.09
C LEU A 35 10.43 -5.24 -13.56
N GLN A 36 10.41 -4.95 -12.25
CA GLN A 36 11.14 -3.85 -11.60
C GLN A 36 10.76 -2.46 -12.13
N ASP A 37 9.62 -2.34 -12.83
CA ASP A 37 9.08 -1.06 -13.28
C ASP A 37 8.25 -0.42 -12.17
N TYR A 38 8.96 0.12 -11.18
CA TYR A 38 8.35 0.75 -10.02
C TYR A 38 7.58 2.03 -10.38
N ASN A 39 7.90 2.68 -11.51
CA ASN A 39 7.18 3.85 -11.99
C ASN A 39 5.79 3.47 -12.52
N ALA A 40 5.72 2.41 -13.32
CA ALA A 40 4.45 1.88 -13.80
C ALA A 40 3.59 1.37 -12.63
N ALA A 41 4.17 0.59 -11.71
CA ALA A 41 3.47 0.08 -10.53
C ALA A 41 2.87 1.19 -9.66
N ARG A 42 3.67 2.23 -9.37
CA ARG A 42 3.22 3.43 -8.65
C ARG A 42 2.05 4.12 -9.34
N THR A 43 2.08 4.20 -10.66
CA THR A 43 0.99 4.80 -11.46
C THR A 43 -0.29 4.00 -11.30
N PHE A 44 -0.24 2.67 -11.36
CA PHE A 44 -1.41 1.82 -11.15
C PHE A 44 -1.98 1.97 -9.73
N PHE A 45 -1.13 1.96 -8.69
CA PHE A 45 -1.60 2.13 -7.30
C PHE A 45 -2.27 3.47 -7.06
N ARG A 46 -1.70 4.58 -7.58
CA ARG A 46 -2.33 5.89 -7.47
C ARG A 46 -3.69 5.96 -8.18
N GLN A 47 -3.82 5.29 -9.32
CA GLN A 47 -5.12 5.22 -9.99
C GLN A 47 -6.12 4.38 -9.20
N ILE A 48 -5.68 3.28 -8.56
CA ILE A 48 -6.56 2.47 -7.70
C ILE A 48 -7.03 3.30 -6.50
N ILE A 49 -6.13 4.00 -5.80
CA ILE A 49 -6.47 4.88 -4.66
C ILE A 49 -7.45 5.99 -5.08
N ALA A 50 -7.31 6.53 -6.30
CA ALA A 50 -8.24 7.52 -6.83
C ALA A 50 -9.64 6.95 -7.15
N LEU A 51 -9.73 5.63 -7.40
CA LEU A 51 -10.98 4.92 -7.66
C LEU A 51 -11.61 4.40 -6.37
N ASP A 52 -10.79 3.94 -5.44
CA ASP A 52 -11.17 3.38 -4.15
C ASP A 52 -10.08 3.70 -3.11
N ASP A 53 -10.35 4.72 -2.30
CA ASP A 53 -9.47 5.16 -1.21
C ASP A 53 -9.43 4.15 -0.05
N ALA A 54 -10.35 3.18 -0.02
CA ALA A 54 -10.38 2.13 0.99
C ALA A 54 -9.57 0.88 0.57
N CYS A 55 -8.94 0.87 -0.60
CA CYS A 55 -8.14 -0.25 -1.07
C CYS A 55 -6.78 -0.31 -0.36
N GLY A 56 -6.71 -1.02 0.78
CA GLY A 56 -5.48 -1.20 1.55
C GLY A 56 -4.31 -1.76 0.72
N ALA A 57 -4.59 -2.66 -0.23
CA ALA A 57 -3.55 -3.22 -1.12
C ALA A 57 -2.81 -2.15 -1.93
N ALA A 58 -3.51 -1.09 -2.35
CA ALA A 58 -2.92 -0.03 -3.13
C ALA A 58 -2.05 0.91 -2.28
N TRP A 59 -2.52 1.25 -1.08
CA TRP A 59 -1.75 2.01 -0.09
C TRP A 59 -0.47 1.28 0.33
N TYR A 60 -0.58 -0.02 0.58
CA TYR A 60 0.56 -0.89 0.88
C TYR A 60 1.58 -0.92 -0.27
N GLY A 61 1.11 -1.19 -1.49
CA GLY A 61 1.97 -1.26 -2.68
C GLY A 61 2.68 0.06 -2.97
N LEU A 62 1.99 1.18 -2.79
CA LEU A 62 2.56 2.52 -2.94
C LEU A 62 3.60 2.82 -1.86
N GLY A 63 3.29 2.52 -0.59
CA GLY A 63 4.21 2.72 0.53
C GLY A 63 5.50 1.92 0.41
N LEU A 64 5.42 0.66 -0.03
CA LEU A 64 6.62 -0.14 -0.29
C LEU A 64 7.47 0.36 -1.46
N ILE A 65 6.84 0.86 -2.53
CA ILE A 65 7.58 1.48 -3.64
C ILE A 65 8.28 2.76 -3.17
N ALA A 66 7.59 3.57 -2.38
CA ALA A 66 8.16 4.78 -1.78
C ALA A 66 9.37 4.44 -0.89
N LEU A 67 9.25 3.40 -0.06
CA LEU A 67 10.37 2.84 0.70
C LEU A 67 11.56 2.51 -0.21
N TRP A 68 11.36 1.71 -1.26
CA TRP A 68 12.45 1.33 -2.16
C TRP A 68 13.12 2.49 -2.89
N ARG A 69 12.39 3.58 -3.11
CA ARG A 69 12.92 4.81 -3.71
C ARG A 69 13.62 5.72 -2.70
N GLY A 70 13.49 5.43 -1.40
CA GLY A 70 13.99 6.28 -0.32
C GLY A 70 13.06 7.47 -0.02
N ASP A 71 11.84 7.48 -0.58
CA ASP A 71 10.83 8.50 -0.35
C ASP A 71 10.12 8.21 1.00
N LEU A 72 10.82 8.44 2.12
CA LEU A 72 10.39 8.00 3.46
C LEU A 72 9.11 8.66 3.97
N GLU A 73 8.90 9.94 3.62
CA GLU A 73 7.69 10.66 3.98
C GLU A 73 6.46 10.04 3.26
N GLU A 74 6.55 9.85 1.94
CA GLU A 74 5.49 9.21 1.14
C GLU A 74 5.24 7.76 1.63
N ALA A 75 6.31 7.05 2.01
CA ALA A 75 6.20 5.71 2.59
C ALA A 75 5.43 5.71 3.91
N TYR A 76 5.74 6.62 4.82
CA TYR A 76 5.08 6.71 6.13
C TYR A 76 3.59 7.00 5.96
N GLU A 77 3.24 7.98 5.13
CA GLU A 77 1.84 8.34 4.87
C GLU A 77 1.05 7.16 4.30
N CYS A 78 1.58 6.52 3.26
CA CYS A 78 0.88 5.42 2.59
C CYS A 78 0.75 4.17 3.49
N LEU A 79 1.79 3.85 4.26
CA LEU A 79 1.76 2.71 5.17
C LEU A 79 0.88 2.97 6.40
N SER A 80 0.77 4.22 6.85
CA SER A 80 -0.16 4.60 7.91
C SER A 80 -1.61 4.38 7.46
N GLU A 81 -1.97 4.85 6.26
CA GLU A 81 -3.29 4.60 5.67
C GLU A 81 -3.56 3.10 5.48
N PHE A 82 -2.56 2.31 5.11
CA PHE A 82 -2.72 0.86 5.04
C PHE A 82 -3.12 0.24 6.39
N VAL A 83 -2.47 0.63 7.49
CA VAL A 83 -2.76 0.10 8.83
C VAL A 83 -4.18 0.45 9.29
N THR A 84 -4.71 1.61 8.89
CA THR A 84 -6.09 2.00 9.24
C THR A 84 -7.14 1.22 8.45
N LEU A 85 -6.78 0.72 7.26
CA LEU A 85 -7.69 0.03 6.34
C LEU A 85 -7.63 -1.51 6.44
N THR A 86 -6.51 -2.07 6.88
CA THR A 86 -6.34 -3.54 6.95
C THR A 86 -7.03 -4.13 8.17
N GLU A 87 -7.74 -5.25 7.98
CA GLU A 87 -8.27 -6.07 9.09
C GLU A 87 -7.26 -7.15 9.53
N ASP A 88 -6.21 -7.37 8.72
CA ASP A 88 -5.15 -8.33 9.00
C ASP A 88 -4.20 -7.76 10.06
N LYS A 89 -4.42 -8.18 11.32
CA LYS A 89 -3.66 -7.70 12.49
C LYS A 89 -2.19 -8.06 12.45
N ASP A 90 -1.85 -9.22 11.90
CA ASP A 90 -0.46 -9.64 11.78
C ASP A 90 0.27 -8.71 10.80
N LEU A 91 -0.35 -8.45 9.64
CA LEU A 91 0.20 -7.56 8.64
C LEU A 91 0.22 -6.09 9.11
N ALA A 92 -0.79 -5.66 9.89
CA ALA A 92 -0.79 -4.36 10.54
C ALA A 92 0.42 -4.22 11.48
N ALA A 93 0.65 -5.20 12.37
CA ALA A 93 1.76 -5.17 13.31
C ALA A 93 3.13 -5.15 12.62
N GLU A 94 3.27 -5.87 11.50
CA GLU A 94 4.47 -5.83 10.66
C GLU A 94 4.73 -4.41 10.12
N ILE A 95 3.70 -3.73 9.63
CA ILE A 95 3.81 -2.36 9.11
C ILE A 95 3.98 -1.32 10.22
N GLU A 96 3.32 -1.47 11.36
CA GLU A 96 3.50 -0.58 12.52
C GLU A 96 4.96 -0.55 12.99
N SER A 97 5.65 -1.70 12.96
CA SER A 97 7.08 -1.76 13.23
C SER A 97 7.88 -0.90 12.24
N ILE A 98 7.55 -0.98 10.96
CA ILE A 98 8.20 -0.17 9.90
C ILE A 98 7.93 1.32 10.13
N LEU A 99 6.70 1.70 10.43
CA LEU A 99 6.31 3.09 10.72
C LEU A 99 7.09 3.65 11.92
N TYR A 100 7.24 2.87 12.99
CA TYR A 100 8.05 3.23 14.15
C TYR A 100 9.51 3.54 13.76
N TYR A 101 10.11 2.74 12.88
CA TYR A 101 11.46 3.01 12.39
C TYR A 101 11.53 4.25 11.50
N LEU A 102 10.53 4.46 10.63
CA LEU A 102 10.47 5.64 9.75
C LEU A 102 10.35 6.94 10.55
N GLU A 103 9.48 6.98 11.55
CA GLU A 103 9.30 8.14 12.42
C GLU A 103 10.60 8.52 13.12
N ARG A 104 11.29 7.53 13.71
CA ARG A 104 12.59 7.75 14.38
C ARG A 104 13.70 8.15 13.42
N PHE A 105 13.67 7.66 12.19
CA PHE A 105 14.64 8.05 11.17
C PHE A 105 14.42 9.51 10.74
N CYS A 106 13.16 9.91 10.50
CA CYS A 106 12.79 11.30 10.20
C CYS A 106 13.11 12.24 11.37
N ALA A 107 13.02 11.77 12.62
CA ALA A 107 13.43 12.51 13.80
C ALA A 107 14.97 12.64 13.97
N GLY A 108 15.77 11.95 13.15
CA GLY A 108 17.24 11.96 13.21
C GLY A 108 17.83 11.07 14.31
N GLU A 109 17.06 10.14 14.86
CA GLU A 109 17.40 9.36 16.06
C GLU A 109 17.75 7.88 15.77
N ALA A 110 17.99 7.49 14.52
CA ALA A 110 18.18 6.09 14.14
C ALA A 110 19.67 5.66 14.14
N PRO A 111 20.12 4.80 15.10
CA PRO A 111 21.46 4.23 15.09
C PRO A 111 21.50 3.04 14.13
N GLY A 112 21.85 3.30 12.87
CA GLY A 112 21.90 2.30 11.81
C GLY A 112 21.09 2.80 10.62
N GLY A 113 21.79 3.29 9.60
CA GLY A 113 21.16 3.93 8.44
C GLY A 113 20.15 3.03 7.73
N LEU A 114 19.39 3.66 6.82
CA LEU A 114 18.35 3.04 5.99
C LEU A 114 18.72 1.65 5.42
N GLU A 115 19.99 1.40 5.11
CA GLU A 115 20.46 0.11 4.60
C GLU A 115 20.20 -1.08 5.53
N SER A 116 20.26 -0.89 6.85
CA SER A 116 19.97 -1.97 7.81
C SER A 116 18.46 -2.28 7.89
N LEU A 117 17.63 -1.24 7.79
CA LEU A 117 16.18 -1.37 7.67
C LEU A 117 15.82 -2.07 6.34
N PHE A 118 16.43 -1.65 5.23
CA PHE A 118 16.23 -2.25 3.91
C PHE A 118 16.75 -3.69 3.80
N ALA A 119 17.81 -4.05 4.53
CA ALA A 119 18.29 -5.43 4.58
C ALA A 119 17.28 -6.37 5.24
N GLY A 120 16.58 -5.92 6.28
CA GLY A 120 15.44 -6.62 6.88
C GLY A 120 14.22 -6.64 5.96
N LEU A 121 13.93 -5.50 5.33
CA LEU A 121 12.80 -5.33 4.41
C LEU A 121 12.96 -6.07 3.07
N LYS A 122 14.17 -6.37 2.60
CA LYS A 122 14.41 -7.18 1.39
C LYS A 122 13.79 -8.59 1.48
N ARG A 123 13.39 -9.02 2.69
CA ARG A 123 12.62 -10.24 2.92
C ARG A 123 11.12 -10.09 2.62
N PHE A 124 10.62 -8.85 2.60
CA PHE A 124 9.25 -8.49 2.23
C PHE A 124 9.17 -8.38 0.71
N GLN A 125 8.98 -9.53 0.07
CA GLN A 125 8.63 -9.56 -1.34
C GLN A 125 7.23 -8.94 -1.49
N THR A 126 7.17 -7.70 -1.94
CA THR A 126 5.95 -6.90 -2.17
C THR A 126 4.89 -7.67 -2.96
N HIS A 127 5.31 -8.52 -3.90
CA HIS A 127 4.42 -9.34 -4.70
C HIS A 127 3.72 -10.46 -3.89
N TYR A 128 4.33 -10.97 -2.82
CA TYR A 128 3.74 -12.00 -1.95
C TYR A 128 2.58 -11.43 -1.12
N LEU A 129 2.71 -10.19 -0.64
CA LEU A 129 1.69 -9.55 0.17
C LEU A 129 0.58 -8.93 -0.69
N ILE A 130 0.89 -8.44 -1.90
CA ILE A 130 -0.15 -8.10 -2.89
C ILE A 130 -0.96 -9.35 -3.27
N ASP A 131 -0.33 -10.51 -3.49
CA ASP A 131 -1.05 -11.77 -3.74
C ASP A 131 -1.97 -12.16 -2.58
N ARG A 132 -1.50 -12.01 -1.33
CA ARG A 132 -2.30 -12.23 -0.12
C ARG A 132 -3.48 -11.27 -0.03
N LEU A 133 -3.26 -9.97 -0.29
CA LEU A 133 -4.30 -8.95 -0.19
C LEU A 133 -5.33 -9.00 -1.32
N VAL A 134 -4.92 -9.36 -2.55
CA VAL A 134 -5.83 -9.61 -3.67
C VAL A 134 -6.79 -10.75 -3.33
N LYS A 135 -6.32 -11.80 -2.64
CA LYS A 135 -7.16 -12.93 -2.22
C LYS A 135 -8.11 -12.61 -1.07
N VAL A 136 -7.74 -11.69 -0.17
CA VAL A 136 -8.60 -11.29 0.97
C VAL A 136 -9.78 -10.43 0.50
N GLY A 137 -9.64 -9.68 -0.59
CA GLY A 137 -10.73 -8.90 -1.19
C GLY A 137 -11.80 -9.71 -1.92
N GLU A 138 -11.66 -11.05 -2.04
CA GLU A 138 -12.62 -11.94 -2.70
C GLU A 138 -13.57 -12.68 -1.74
N GLY A 139 -13.57 -12.33 -0.44
CA GLY A 139 -14.38 -12.96 0.62
C GLY A 139 -15.73 -12.34 0.88
#